data_AF-A0A4S4E818-F1
#
_entry.id   AF-A0A4S4E818-F1
#
_cell.length_a   1.000
_cell.length_b   1.000
_cell.length_c   1.000
_cell.angle_alpha   90.00
_cell.angle_beta   90.00
_cell.angle_gamma   90.00
#
_symmetry.space_group_name_H-M   'P 1'
#
loop_
_entity.id
_entity.type
_entity.pdbx_description
1 polymer ?
#
loop_
_entity_poly.entity_id
_entity_poly.type
_entity_poly.pdbx_seq_one_letter_code
_entity_poly.pdbx_strand_id
1 'polypeptide(L)'
;MDKESVGEEEVVNFGKSLIVPSVQELAKVAINKIPPRYVREDQKQDPPVITSSEQVFVPPVVPVIDLQSLVSSSEGDHMDSHELERLHSACKDWGFFQAARVLEPKQPVEQVARSL
;
A
#
# COMPACT_ATOMS: atom_id res chain seq x y z
N MET A 1 -13.94 -62.63 -19.11
CA MET A 1 -13.41 -62.24 -17.79
C MET A 1 -12.98 -60.80 -17.96
N ASP A 2 -13.96 -59.90 -18.05
CA ASP A 2 -13.72 -58.56 -18.58
C ASP A 2 -14.48 -57.58 -17.68
N LYS A 3 -13.81 -57.17 -16.61
CA LYS A 3 -14.24 -56.04 -15.78
C LYS A 3 -13.63 -54.79 -16.41
N GLU A 4 -14.46 -54.05 -17.11
CA GLU A 4 -14.12 -52.72 -17.62
C GLU A 4 -13.95 -51.78 -16.42
N SER A 5 -12.71 -51.33 -16.24
CA SER A 5 -12.30 -50.35 -15.24
C SER A 5 -12.71 -48.97 -15.74
N VAL A 6 -13.85 -48.47 -15.29
CA VAL A 6 -14.22 -47.06 -15.46
C VAL A 6 -13.26 -46.21 -14.62
N GLY A 7 -12.41 -45.44 -15.30
CA GLY A 7 -11.50 -44.49 -14.68
C GLY A 7 -12.28 -43.42 -13.92
N GLU A 8 -11.90 -43.20 -12.67
CA GLU A 8 -12.41 -42.12 -11.84
C GLU A 8 -11.83 -40.80 -12.39
N GLU A 9 -12.68 -39.99 -13.02
CA GLU A 9 -12.32 -38.62 -13.38
C GLU A 9 -12.20 -37.80 -12.09
N GLU A 10 -10.96 -37.57 -11.65
CA GLU A 10 -10.65 -36.70 -10.52
C GLU A 10 -11.10 -35.26 -10.85
N VAL A 11 -12.20 -34.83 -10.24
CA VAL A 11 -12.73 -33.47 -10.38
C VAL A 11 -11.78 -32.49 -9.71
N VAL A 12 -10.89 -31.90 -10.50
CA VAL A 12 -10.04 -30.78 -10.08
C VAL A 12 -10.90 -29.56 -9.72
N ASN A 13 -10.93 -29.21 -8.43
CA ASN A 13 -11.66 -28.05 -7.92
C ASN A 13 -10.79 -26.79 -8.00
N PHE A 14 -11.07 -25.91 -8.96
CA PHE A 14 -10.33 -24.65 -9.18
C PHE A 14 -10.71 -23.51 -8.21
N GLY A 15 -11.48 -23.79 -7.16
CA GLY A 15 -11.97 -22.79 -6.23
C GLY A 15 -13.11 -21.96 -6.83
N LYS A 16 -14.00 -21.49 -5.96
CA LYS A 16 -15.16 -20.66 -6.33
C LYS A 16 -14.87 -19.19 -6.08
N SER A 17 -15.30 -18.33 -7.00
CA SER A 17 -15.33 -16.89 -6.75
C SER A 17 -16.44 -16.56 -5.75
N LEU A 18 -16.14 -15.74 -4.74
CA LEU A 18 -17.14 -15.22 -3.81
C LEU A 18 -17.51 -13.82 -4.26
N ILE A 19 -18.79 -13.59 -4.57
CA ILE A 19 -19.30 -12.24 -4.85
C ILE A 19 -19.15 -11.42 -3.57
N VAL A 20 -18.37 -10.34 -3.64
CA VAL A 20 -18.15 -9.42 -2.52
C VAL A 20 -19.02 -8.20 -2.77
N PRO A 21 -19.98 -7.87 -1.87
CA PRO A 21 -20.76 -6.66 -1.97
C PRO A 21 -19.87 -5.41 -1.93
N SER A 22 -20.34 -4.31 -2.55
CA SER A 22 -19.65 -3.02 -2.46
C SER A 22 -19.57 -2.57 -1.01
N VAL A 23 -18.35 -2.32 -0.52
CA VAL A 23 -18.10 -1.76 0.82
C VAL A 23 -18.66 -0.34 0.92
N GLN A 24 -18.67 0.43 -0.17
CA GLN A 24 -19.27 1.76 -0.20
C GLN A 24 -20.79 1.70 0.01
N GLU A 25 -21.50 0.77 -0.64
CA GLU A 25 -22.94 0.57 -0.41
C GLU A 25 -23.23 0.06 0.99
N LEU A 26 -22.38 -0.84 1.50
CA LEU A 26 -22.44 -1.35 2.86
C LEU A 26 -22.35 -0.19 3.88
N ALA A 27 -21.44 0.76 3.68
CA ALA A 27 -21.27 1.92 4.57
C ALA A 27 -22.45 2.91 4.58
N LYS A 28 -23.30 2.92 3.54
CA LYS A 28 -24.51 3.77 3.48
C LYS A 28 -25.61 3.28 4.41
N VAL A 29 -25.62 1.99 4.74
CA VAL A 29 -26.59 1.39 5.67
C VAL A 29 -26.02 1.50 7.08
N ALA A 30 -26.84 1.88 8.06
CA ALA A 30 -26.45 1.85 9.46
C ALA A 30 -26.25 0.40 9.92
N ILE A 31 -25.01 -0.09 9.85
CA ILE A 31 -24.67 -1.46 10.18
C ILE A 31 -24.27 -1.55 11.64
N ASN A 32 -25.00 -2.36 12.38
CA ASN A 32 -24.73 -2.62 13.80
C ASN A 32 -23.62 -3.68 14.01
N LYS A 33 -23.27 -4.44 12.97
CA LYS A 33 -22.25 -5.50 13.05
C LYS A 33 -21.46 -5.65 11.74
N ILE A 34 -20.15 -5.50 11.80
CA ILE A 34 -19.24 -5.69 10.67
C ILE A 34 -19.32 -7.15 10.18
N PRO A 35 -19.46 -7.40 8.86
CA PRO A 35 -19.46 -8.76 8.35
C PRO A 35 -18.17 -9.51 8.72
N PRO A 36 -18.24 -10.79 9.14
CA PRO A 36 -17.08 -11.54 9.64
C PRO A 36 -15.87 -11.54 8.71
N ARG A 37 -16.09 -11.45 7.39
CA ARG A 37 -15.04 -11.38 6.36
C ARG A 37 -14.09 -10.18 6.50
N TYR A 38 -14.52 -9.09 7.11
CA TYR A 38 -13.71 -7.88 7.32
C TYR A 38 -13.14 -7.80 8.74
N VAL A 39 -13.47 -8.76 9.61
CA VAL A 39 -12.93 -8.83 10.96
C VAL A 39 -11.52 -9.43 10.88
N ARG A 40 -10.53 -8.67 11.33
CA ARG A 40 -9.13 -9.07 11.41
C ARG A 40 -8.85 -9.61 12.81
N GLU A 41 -8.80 -10.92 12.97
CA GLU A 41 -8.48 -11.56 14.27
C GLU A 41 -6.97 -11.53 14.58
N ASP A 42 -6.15 -11.34 13.53
CA ASP A 42 -4.70 -11.24 13.55
C ASP A 42 -4.18 -9.91 14.13
N GLN A 43 -5.05 -8.91 14.31
CA GLN A 43 -4.67 -7.58 14.78
C GLN A 43 -4.11 -7.55 16.23
N LYS A 44 -4.21 -8.67 16.96
CA LYS A 44 -3.52 -8.85 18.26
C LYS A 44 -2.03 -9.19 18.11
N GLN A 45 -1.61 -9.66 16.94
CA GLN A 45 -0.22 -9.98 16.59
C GLN A 45 0.45 -8.85 15.81
N ASP A 46 -0.33 -7.89 15.29
CA ASP A 46 0.24 -6.70 14.68
C ASP A 46 1.03 -5.91 15.74
N PRO A 47 2.23 -5.41 15.40
CA PRO A 47 2.98 -4.56 16.31
C PRO A 47 2.10 -3.38 16.73
N PRO A 48 2.16 -2.95 18.00
CA PRO A 48 1.30 -1.91 18.51
C PRO A 48 1.41 -0.69 17.60
N VAL A 49 0.26 -0.22 17.10
CA VAL A 49 0.19 1.07 16.43
C VAL A 49 0.66 2.09 17.45
N ILE A 50 1.84 2.67 17.22
CA ILE A 50 2.39 3.74 18.04
C ILE A 50 1.53 4.97 17.78
N THR A 51 0.35 5.02 18.37
CA THR A 51 -0.44 6.23 18.48
C THR A 51 0.31 7.14 19.45
N SER A 52 0.59 8.38 19.04
CA SER A 52 1.52 9.32 19.70
C SER A 52 1.11 9.80 21.10
N SER A 53 0.30 9.04 21.83
CA SER A 53 -0.03 9.33 23.21
C SER A 53 0.94 8.60 24.13
N GLU A 54 1.75 9.40 24.84
CA GLU A 54 2.41 9.10 26.13
C GLU A 54 3.89 8.73 26.15
N GLN A 55 4.60 8.60 25.04
CA GLN A 55 6.07 8.51 25.09
C GLN A 55 6.70 9.34 23.97
N VAL A 56 7.78 10.06 24.31
CA VAL A 56 8.64 10.83 23.39
C VAL A 56 9.42 9.86 22.48
N PHE A 57 8.69 9.07 21.72
CA PHE A 57 9.23 8.27 20.63
C PHE A 57 8.85 9.02 19.37
N VAL A 58 9.81 9.74 18.79
CA VAL A 58 9.64 10.29 17.44
C VAL A 58 9.62 9.06 16.54
N PRO A 59 8.46 8.66 15.97
CA PRO A 59 8.46 7.55 15.04
C PRO A 59 9.41 7.92 13.89
N PRO A 60 10.13 6.93 13.33
CA PRO A 60 10.95 7.21 12.16
C PRO A 60 10.04 7.89 11.12
N VAL A 61 10.45 9.06 10.63
CA VAL A 61 9.68 9.85 9.68
C VAL A 61 10.03 9.35 8.29
N VAL A 62 9.01 9.02 7.50
CA VAL A 62 9.19 8.58 6.11
C VAL A 62 10.06 9.59 5.36
N PRO A 63 11.14 9.17 4.67
CA PRO A 63 12.01 10.08 3.95
C PRO A 63 11.23 10.85 2.88
N VAL A 64 11.52 12.15 2.77
CA VAL A 64 10.97 13.02 1.71
C VAL A 64 12.10 13.36 0.76
N ILE A 65 11.93 13.03 -0.53
CA ILE A 65 12.90 13.27 -1.60
C ILE A 65 12.41 14.41 -2.50
N ASP A 66 13.26 15.41 -2.70
CA ASP A 66 13.05 16.50 -3.66
C ASP A 66 13.62 16.12 -5.03
N LEU A 67 12.74 15.71 -5.93
CA LEU A 67 13.13 15.28 -7.28
C LEU A 67 13.66 16.44 -8.14
N GLN A 68 13.31 17.70 -7.85
CA GLN A 68 13.91 18.82 -8.57
C GLN A 68 15.36 19.00 -8.15
N SER A 69 15.65 18.97 -6.85
CA SER A 69 17.02 19.02 -6.35
C SER A 69 17.84 17.85 -6.89
N LEU A 70 17.23 16.67 -7.02
CA LEU A 70 17.90 15.48 -7.56
C LEU A 70 18.32 15.66 -9.03
N VAL A 71 17.50 16.32 -9.85
CA VAL A 71 17.75 16.51 -11.29
C VAL A 71 18.57 17.76 -11.58
N SER A 72 18.45 18.82 -10.77
CA SER A 72 19.24 20.05 -10.93
C SER A 72 20.73 19.85 -10.67
N SER A 73 21.08 18.84 -9.86
CA SER A 73 22.47 18.48 -9.59
C SER A 73 23.10 17.60 -10.69
N SER A 74 22.72 17.81 -11.95
CA SER A 74 23.45 17.27 -13.11
C SER A 74 24.24 18.35 -13.86
N GLU A 75 24.13 19.61 -13.44
CA GLU A 75 24.71 20.78 -14.12
C GLU A 75 25.89 21.37 -13.34
N GLY A 76 26.91 20.55 -13.07
CA GLY A 76 28.30 21.01 -12.96
C GLY A 76 28.80 21.59 -11.63
N ASP A 77 28.09 21.43 -10.50
CA ASP A 77 28.59 21.82 -9.18
C ASP A 77 28.63 20.63 -8.23
N HIS A 78 29.71 20.52 -7.46
CA HIS A 78 30.09 19.39 -6.57
C HIS A 78 29.10 19.03 -5.43
N MET A 79 27.86 19.52 -5.51
CA MET A 79 26.68 19.27 -4.67
C MET A 79 25.80 18.11 -5.22
N ASP A 80 26.34 17.30 -6.14
CA ASP A 80 25.65 16.21 -6.84
C ASP A 80 25.31 14.98 -5.98
N SER A 81 25.62 15.01 -4.68
CA SER A 81 25.56 13.82 -3.83
C SER A 81 24.45 13.80 -2.78
N HIS A 82 24.00 14.94 -2.23
CA HIS A 82 23.19 14.88 -1.01
C HIS A 82 21.79 14.31 -1.23
N GLU A 83 21.07 14.77 -2.25
CA GLU A 83 19.71 14.28 -2.49
C GLU A 83 19.72 12.85 -3.08
N LEU A 84 20.75 12.52 -3.86
CA LEU A 84 20.99 11.16 -4.34
C LEU A 84 21.33 10.19 -3.21
N GLU A 85 22.15 10.61 -2.24
CA GLU A 85 22.48 9.84 -1.04
C GLU A 85 21.23 9.60 -0.20
N ARG A 86 20.39 10.63 -0.01
CA ARG A 86 19.10 10.49 0.68
C ARG A 86 18.17 9.51 -0.03
N LEU A 87 18.12 9.54 -1.36
CA LEU A 87 17.37 8.56 -2.15
C LEU A 87 17.92 7.15 -1.95
N HIS A 88 19.24 6.98 -1.99
CA HIS A 88 19.89 5.68 -1.75
C HIS A 88 19.55 5.12 -0.36
N SER A 89 19.71 5.93 0.69
CA SER A 89 19.36 5.55 2.05
C SER A 89 17.88 5.24 2.21
N ALA A 90 16.99 6.01 1.58
CA ALA A 90 15.55 5.72 1.61
C ALA A 90 15.23 4.36 0.96
N CYS A 91 15.79 4.08 -0.21
CA CYS A 91 15.58 2.79 -0.87
C CYS A 91 16.14 1.61 -0.06
N LYS A 92 17.28 1.80 0.61
CA LYS A 92 17.96 0.77 1.38
C LYS A 92 17.31 0.50 2.73
N ASP A 93 17.07 1.56 3.51
CA ASP A 93 16.67 1.45 4.91
C ASP A 93 15.13 1.45 5.06
N TRP A 94 14.41 2.08 4.14
CA TRP A 94 12.94 2.18 4.17
C TRP A 94 12.24 1.35 3.11
N GLY A 95 12.79 1.27 1.90
CA GLY A 95 12.12 0.69 0.73
C GLY A 95 11.00 1.56 0.14
N PHE A 96 10.70 2.71 0.76
CA PHE A 96 9.76 3.70 0.25
C PHE A 96 10.08 5.12 0.75
N PHE A 97 9.56 6.13 0.05
CA PHE A 97 9.73 7.55 0.37
C PHE A 97 8.60 8.39 -0.22
N GLN A 98 8.44 9.62 0.26
CA GLN A 98 7.54 10.62 -0.33
C GLN A 98 8.31 11.47 -1.34
N ALA A 99 7.70 11.81 -2.47
CA ALA A 99 8.27 12.74 -3.44
C ALA A 99 7.63 14.14 -3.27
N ALA A 100 8.44 15.17 -2.98
CA ALA A 100 7.91 16.51 -2.69
C ALA A 100 7.57 17.33 -3.94
N ARG A 101 8.42 17.27 -4.99
CA ARG A 101 8.33 18.16 -6.14
C ARG A 101 8.55 17.41 -7.45
N VAL A 102 7.46 16.96 -8.08
CA VAL A 102 7.45 16.40 -9.43
C VAL A 102 7.42 17.55 -10.44
N LEU A 103 8.21 17.48 -11.51
CA LEU A 103 8.33 18.48 -12.59
C LEU A 103 7.07 18.61 -13.48
N GLU A 104 5.91 18.12 -13.03
CA GLU A 104 4.67 18.19 -13.79
C GLU A 104 3.77 19.33 -13.28
N PRO A 105 3.10 20.08 -14.18
CA PRO A 105 2.05 21.00 -13.78
C PRO A 105 0.97 20.20 -13.05
N LYS A 106 0.81 20.44 -11.75
CA LYS A 106 -0.24 19.80 -10.95
C LYS A 106 -1.60 20.09 -11.59
N GLN A 107 -2.16 19.11 -12.29
CA GLN A 107 -3.61 19.02 -12.41
C GLN A 107 -4.15 18.94 -10.97
N PRO A 108 -5.20 19.70 -10.60
CA PRO A 108 -5.68 19.72 -9.23
C PRO A 108 -5.99 18.30 -8.77
N VAL A 109 -5.28 17.83 -7.75
CA VAL A 109 -5.51 16.55 -7.07
C VAL A 109 -6.95 16.40 -6.55
N GLU A 110 -7.73 17.48 -6.58
CA GLU A 110 -9.18 17.50 -6.32
C GLU A 110 -10.03 16.80 -7.37
N GLN A 111 -9.57 16.61 -8.62
CA GLN A 111 -10.42 15.99 -9.65
C GLN A 111 -10.51 14.47 -9.50
N VAL A 112 -9.46 13.80 -9.01
CA VAL A 112 -9.50 12.34 -8.80
C VAL A 112 -10.32 11.98 -7.55
N ALA A 113 -10.27 12.82 -6.51
CA ALA A 113 -11.01 12.58 -5.27
C ALA A 113 -12.52 12.83 -5.37
N ARG A 114 -13.00 13.59 -6.37
CA ARG A 114 -14.43 13.91 -6.57
C ARG A 114 -15.20 12.86 -7.38
N SER A 115 -14.53 11.82 -7.90
CA SER A 115 -15.16 10.79 -8.74
C SER A 115 -15.33 9.42 -8.07
N LEU A 116 -15.21 9.33 -6.73
CA LEU A 116 -15.51 8.13 -5.95
C LEU A 116 -16.70 8.32 -5.01
#